data_AF-A0A6M0G996-F1
#
_entry.id   AF-A0A6M0G996-F1
#
_cell.length_a   1.000
_cell.length_b   1.000
_cell.length_c   1.000
_cell.angle_alpha   90.00
_cell.angle_beta   90.00
_cell.angle_gamma   90.00
#
_symmetry.space_group_name_H-M   'P 1'
#
loop_
_entity.id
_entity.type
_entity.pdbx_description
1 polymer ?
#
loop_
_entity_poly.entity_id
_entity_poly.type
_entity_poly.pdbx_seq_one_letter_code
_entity_poly.pdbx_strand_id
1 'polypeptide(L)'
;MSLILGTRIHSSSGISIPELSQLENWCCKALEYADYVVIATDYQLFNQISQIVSVFGDRVHSLLVNPWKGFAHPLNAIVVEATFLGGNQLLLQSLEVQISPIDVGTLRSHLTSDTLVVGARMIESHGGDAGIKPINGMTSPWNTLALWNLPKLHVTGFLGISSGLIKDIPGGIEEVTTISLLQQFYPNQAHAKLVNLSQLKWITLWKDTERKKYHEQKMSSKLVRAEIQMNYFKVQRGFVRVL
;
A
#
# COMPACT_ATOMS: atom_id res chain seq x y z
N MET A 1 -5.05 11.69 -16.31
CA MET A 1 -4.03 11.30 -15.31
C MET A 1 -3.99 9.80 -15.28
N SER A 2 -2.82 9.21 -15.56
CA SER A 2 -2.68 7.77 -15.58
C SER A 2 -2.66 7.19 -14.17
N LEU A 3 -3.42 6.12 -13.95
CA LEU A 3 -3.50 5.37 -12.71
C LEU A 3 -2.76 4.04 -12.86
N ILE A 4 -1.71 3.86 -12.07
CA ILE A 4 -1.00 2.59 -11.94
C ILE A 4 -1.48 1.92 -10.66
N LEU A 5 -1.82 0.64 -10.74
CA LEU A 5 -2.06 -0.17 -9.55
C LEU A 5 -0.79 -0.95 -9.19
N GLY A 6 -0.41 -0.95 -7.91
CA GLY A 6 0.74 -1.67 -7.40
C GLY A 6 0.36 -2.71 -6.36
N THR A 7 0.93 -3.91 -6.45
CA THR A 7 0.84 -4.93 -5.39
C THR A 7 2.12 -5.73 -5.23
N ARG A 8 2.20 -6.49 -4.13
CA ARG A 8 3.37 -7.27 -3.72
C ARG A 8 2.98 -8.70 -3.40
N ILE A 9 3.65 -9.66 -4.01
CA ILE A 9 3.47 -11.09 -3.78
C ILE A 9 4.84 -11.74 -3.62
N HIS A 10 5.13 -12.35 -2.48
CA HIS A 10 6.43 -12.97 -2.22
C HIS A 10 6.25 -14.30 -1.48
N SER A 11 7.23 -15.19 -1.61
CA SER A 11 7.24 -16.52 -1.00
C SER A 11 7.62 -16.48 0.49
N SER A 12 8.29 -15.41 0.92
CA SER A 12 8.98 -15.32 2.22
C SER A 12 8.08 -15.10 3.45
N SER A 13 6.79 -15.47 3.39
CA SER A 13 5.95 -15.51 4.58
C SER A 13 5.95 -16.84 5.33
N GLY A 14 6.87 -17.78 5.06
CA GLY A 14 7.22 -18.93 5.92
C GLY A 14 6.10 -19.88 6.39
N ILE A 15 4.86 -19.61 6.00
CA ILE A 15 3.62 -20.13 6.58
C ILE A 15 2.72 -20.66 5.44
N SER A 16 2.74 -20.01 4.27
CA SER A 16 2.12 -20.54 3.05
C SER A 16 2.59 -19.76 1.82
N ILE A 17 2.74 -20.47 0.70
CA ILE A 17 2.86 -19.84 -0.63
C ILE A 17 1.51 -19.18 -0.94
N PRO A 18 1.47 -17.90 -1.36
CA PRO A 18 0.21 -17.24 -1.71
C PRO A 18 -0.57 -18.04 -2.77
N GLU A 19 -1.87 -18.21 -2.58
CA GLU A 19 -2.72 -18.87 -3.57
C GLU A 19 -2.88 -17.97 -4.81
N LEU A 20 -2.24 -18.35 -5.92
CA LEU A 20 -2.23 -17.55 -7.16
C LEU A 20 -3.43 -17.85 -8.08
N SER A 21 -4.32 -18.77 -7.71
CA SER A 21 -5.48 -19.19 -8.52
C SER A 21 -6.39 -18.02 -8.89
N GLN A 22 -6.44 -16.98 -8.04
CA GLN A 22 -7.28 -15.80 -8.23
C GLN A 22 -6.55 -14.62 -8.87
N LEU A 23 -5.24 -14.73 -9.15
CA LEU A 23 -4.42 -13.60 -9.59
C LEU A 23 -4.88 -13.04 -10.93
N GLU A 24 -5.17 -13.91 -11.90
CA GLU A 24 -5.65 -13.49 -13.23
C GLU A 24 -6.98 -12.73 -13.12
N ASN A 25 -7.95 -13.28 -12.39
CA ASN A 25 -9.24 -12.61 -12.15
C ASN A 25 -9.07 -11.28 -11.40
N TRP A 26 -8.17 -11.22 -10.43
CA TRP A 26 -7.87 -9.98 -9.72
C TRP A 26 -7.26 -8.92 -10.67
N CYS A 27 -6.34 -9.32 -11.56
CA CYS A 27 -5.78 -8.42 -12.57
C CYS A 27 -6.85 -7.93 -13.54
N CYS A 28 -7.73 -8.82 -14.02
CA CYS A 28 -8.86 -8.47 -14.88
C CYS A 28 -9.71 -7.36 -14.26
N LYS A 29 -10.08 -7.50 -12.99
CA LYS A 29 -10.83 -6.48 -12.24
C LYS A 29 -10.03 -5.20 -12.02
N ALA A 30 -8.73 -5.31 -11.70
CA ALA A 30 -7.86 -4.16 -11.50
C ALA A 30 -7.78 -3.27 -12.75
N LEU A 31 -7.73 -3.90 -13.93
CA LEU A 31 -7.66 -3.23 -15.23
C LEU A 31 -8.97 -2.55 -15.67
N GLU A 32 -10.07 -2.72 -14.92
CA GLU A 32 -11.31 -1.95 -15.12
C GLU A 32 -11.16 -0.49 -14.68
N TYR A 33 -10.21 -0.18 -13.80
CA TYR A 33 -9.99 1.16 -13.26
C TYR A 33 -8.54 1.65 -13.34
N ALA A 34 -7.57 0.76 -13.50
CA ALA A 34 -6.15 1.11 -13.70
C ALA A 34 -5.73 0.94 -15.16
N ASP A 35 -4.80 1.80 -15.60
CA ASP A 35 -4.21 1.70 -16.94
C ASP A 35 -3.26 0.50 -17.01
N TYR A 36 -2.40 0.39 -15.97
CA TYR A 36 -1.41 -0.66 -15.78
C TYR A 36 -1.45 -1.23 -14.36
N VAL A 37 -1.01 -2.49 -14.23
CA VAL A 37 -0.80 -3.17 -12.94
C VAL A 37 0.67 -3.55 -12.82
N VAL A 38 1.28 -3.26 -11.67
CA VAL A 38 2.66 -3.67 -11.33
C VAL A 38 2.61 -4.63 -10.15
N ILE A 39 3.19 -5.81 -10.33
CA ILE A 39 3.25 -6.87 -9.33
C ILE A 39 4.71 -7.11 -8.96
N ALA A 40 5.15 -6.56 -7.83
CA ALA A 40 6.48 -6.86 -7.31
C ALA A 40 6.53 -8.24 -6.67
N THR A 41 7.51 -9.04 -7.06
CA THR A 41 7.67 -10.41 -6.59
C THR A 41 9.13 -10.83 -6.46
N ASP A 42 9.39 -11.90 -5.71
CA ASP A 42 10.73 -12.47 -5.56
C ASP A 42 11.06 -13.50 -6.65
N TYR A 43 12.32 -13.94 -6.67
CA TYR A 43 12.79 -14.88 -7.70
C TYR A 43 12.07 -16.23 -7.70
N GLN A 44 11.46 -16.64 -6.57
CA GLN A 44 10.82 -17.95 -6.46
C GLN A 44 9.46 -17.96 -7.17
N LEU A 45 8.73 -16.85 -7.10
CA LEU A 45 7.39 -16.73 -7.70
C LEU A 45 7.40 -16.05 -9.07
N PHE A 46 8.51 -15.39 -9.45
CA PHE A 46 8.58 -14.56 -10.66
C PHE A 46 8.12 -15.26 -11.94
N ASN A 47 8.64 -16.46 -12.23
CA ASN A 47 8.28 -17.18 -13.46
C ASN A 47 6.80 -17.58 -13.48
N GLN A 48 6.29 -18.05 -12.34
CA GLN A 48 4.90 -18.47 -12.22
C GLN A 48 3.94 -17.29 -12.38
N ILE A 49 4.21 -16.16 -11.70
CA ILE A 49 3.41 -14.94 -11.81
C ILE A 49 3.48 -14.40 -13.24
N SER A 50 4.66 -14.33 -13.84
CA SER A 50 4.85 -13.85 -15.21
C SER A 50 4.07 -14.68 -16.22
N GLN A 51 4.03 -16.01 -16.05
CA GLN A 51 3.22 -16.89 -16.89
C GLN A 51 1.73 -16.61 -16.74
N ILE A 52 1.22 -16.50 -15.50
CA ILE A 52 -0.19 -16.23 -15.22
C ILE A 52 -0.63 -14.90 -15.84
N VAL A 53 0.18 -13.85 -15.70
CA VAL A 53 -0.21 -12.51 -16.16
C VAL A 53 0.14 -12.21 -17.62
N SER A 54 0.82 -13.14 -18.31
CA SER A 54 1.19 -12.98 -19.72
C SER A 54 0.00 -12.72 -20.64
N VAL A 55 -1.19 -13.21 -20.27
CA VAL A 55 -2.44 -13.00 -21.01
C VAL A 55 -2.85 -11.52 -21.13
N PHE A 56 -2.32 -10.65 -20.27
CA PHE A 56 -2.61 -9.22 -20.27
C PHE A 56 -1.61 -8.38 -21.08
N GLY A 57 -0.59 -9.00 -21.68
CA GLY A 57 0.45 -8.31 -22.43
C GLY A 57 1.11 -7.18 -21.63
N ASP A 58 1.32 -6.03 -22.26
CA ASP A 58 2.02 -4.89 -21.67
C ASP A 58 1.18 -4.10 -20.64
N ARG A 59 0.00 -4.58 -20.25
CA ARG A 59 -0.82 -3.92 -19.21
C ARG A 59 -0.53 -4.43 -17.80
N VAL A 60 0.10 -5.59 -17.65
CA VAL A 60 0.43 -6.16 -16.34
C VAL A 60 1.90 -6.54 -16.27
N HIS A 61 2.63 -5.85 -15.41
CA HIS A 61 4.08 -5.94 -15.27
C HIS A 61 4.45 -6.78 -14.05
N SER A 62 5.14 -7.90 -14.29
CA SER A 62 5.81 -8.63 -13.22
C SER A 62 7.16 -7.98 -12.95
N LEU A 63 7.37 -7.51 -11.73
CA LEU A 63 8.59 -6.82 -11.31
C LEU A 63 9.41 -7.70 -10.38
N LEU A 64 10.57 -8.19 -10.85
CA LEU A 64 11.48 -8.99 -10.03
C LEU A 64 12.21 -8.10 -9.02
N VAL A 65 12.05 -8.40 -7.73
CA VAL A 65 12.78 -7.78 -6.63
C VAL A 65 13.70 -8.83 -6.02
N ASN A 66 14.99 -8.76 -6.36
CA ASN A 66 16.00 -9.71 -5.89
C ASN A 66 17.28 -9.00 -5.41
N PRO A 67 17.73 -9.21 -4.17
CA PRO A 67 17.06 -9.96 -3.11
C PRO A 67 15.82 -9.24 -2.56
N TRP A 68 14.79 -10.01 -2.19
CA TRP A 68 13.66 -9.47 -1.43
C TRP A 68 14.12 -9.09 -0.02
N LYS A 69 14.01 -7.81 0.34
CA LYS A 69 14.55 -7.28 1.60
C LYS A 69 13.55 -6.38 2.30
N GLY A 70 13.07 -6.83 3.45
CA GLY A 70 12.19 -6.04 4.30
C GLY A 70 10.90 -5.63 3.60
N PHE A 71 10.31 -4.52 4.06
CA PHE A 71 9.01 -4.07 3.56
C PHE A 71 9.08 -2.89 2.57
N ALA A 72 9.96 -1.89 2.76
CA ALA A 72 9.93 -0.71 1.88
C ALA A 72 10.57 -0.98 0.51
N HIS A 73 11.55 -1.87 0.41
CA HIS A 73 12.26 -2.18 -0.86
C HIS A 73 11.31 -2.53 -2.02
N PRO A 74 10.43 -3.54 -1.93
CA PRO A 74 9.51 -3.87 -3.02
C PRO A 74 8.48 -2.76 -3.31
N LEU A 75 8.10 -1.95 -2.31
CA LEU A 75 7.22 -0.81 -2.56
C LEU A 75 7.93 0.29 -3.35
N ASN A 76 9.20 0.56 -3.04
CA ASN A 76 9.99 1.53 -3.78
C ASN A 76 10.29 1.06 -5.21
N ALA A 77 10.46 -0.24 -5.42
CA ALA A 77 10.55 -0.80 -6.76
C ALA A 77 9.26 -0.52 -7.57
N ILE A 78 8.08 -0.70 -6.97
CA ILE A 78 6.80 -0.34 -7.60
C ILE A 78 6.72 1.17 -7.89
N VAL A 79 7.17 2.03 -6.97
CA VAL A 79 7.16 3.49 -7.18
C VAL A 79 8.01 3.87 -8.40
N VAL A 80 9.20 3.28 -8.56
CA VAL A 80 10.07 3.52 -9.72
C VAL A 80 9.40 3.03 -10.99
N GLU A 81 8.90 1.79 -11.01
CA GLU A 81 8.25 1.21 -12.20
C GLU A 81 7.00 2.00 -12.61
N ALA A 82 6.13 2.33 -11.65
CA ALA A 82 4.94 3.15 -11.92
C ALA A 82 5.29 4.53 -12.50
N THR A 83 6.42 5.10 -12.07
CA THR A 83 6.91 6.37 -12.61
C THR A 83 7.44 6.20 -14.03
N PHE A 84 8.19 5.12 -14.28
CA PHE A 84 8.70 4.77 -15.61
C PHE A 84 7.57 4.57 -16.63
N LEU A 85 6.46 3.97 -16.20
CA LEU A 85 5.24 3.81 -17.01
C LEU A 85 4.44 5.11 -17.23
N GLY A 86 4.94 6.26 -16.75
CA GLY A 86 4.28 7.55 -16.93
C GLY A 86 3.09 7.79 -15.99
N GLY A 87 3.00 7.03 -14.90
CA GLY A 87 1.93 7.17 -13.91
C GLY A 87 1.92 8.55 -13.24
N ASN A 88 0.72 9.05 -12.92
CA ASN A 88 0.55 10.22 -12.05
C ASN A 88 -0.03 9.85 -10.68
N GLN A 89 -0.70 8.70 -10.62
CA GLN A 89 -1.36 8.18 -9.43
C GLN A 89 -0.94 6.73 -9.24
N LEU A 90 -0.66 6.35 -7.99
CA LEU A 90 -0.33 4.98 -7.62
C LEU A 90 -1.36 4.48 -6.61
N LEU A 91 -2.18 3.51 -7.01
CA LEU A 91 -3.06 2.79 -6.10
C LEU A 91 -2.33 1.56 -5.57
N LEU A 92 -1.95 1.56 -4.30
CA LEU A 92 -1.47 0.35 -3.65
C LEU A 92 -2.67 -0.44 -3.13
N GLN A 93 -2.75 -1.71 -3.53
CA GLN A 93 -3.86 -2.59 -3.21
C GLN A 93 -3.39 -4.01 -2.90
N SER A 94 -3.90 -4.58 -1.81
CA SER A 94 -3.71 -6.01 -1.49
C SER A 94 -4.56 -6.90 -2.41
N LEU A 95 -4.09 -8.11 -2.71
CA LEU A 95 -4.89 -9.13 -3.39
C LEU A 95 -6.18 -9.49 -2.62
N GLU A 96 -6.18 -9.28 -1.31
CA GLU A 96 -7.32 -9.55 -0.42
C GLU A 96 -8.42 -8.47 -0.50
N VAL A 97 -8.20 -7.41 -1.27
CA VAL A 97 -9.10 -6.27 -1.37
C VAL A 97 -9.85 -6.31 -2.70
N GLN A 98 -11.18 -6.28 -2.60
CA GLN A 98 -12.09 -6.08 -3.72
C GLN A 98 -12.76 -4.71 -3.59
N ILE A 99 -12.69 -3.96 -4.68
CA ILE A 99 -13.29 -2.62 -4.82
C ILE A 99 -13.89 -2.49 -6.22
N SER A 100 -14.82 -1.54 -6.37
CA SER A 100 -15.40 -1.20 -7.67
C SER A 100 -14.75 0.05 -8.28
N PRO A 101 -14.90 0.26 -9.60
CA PRO A 101 -14.48 1.51 -10.24
C PRO A 101 -15.10 2.77 -9.59
N ILE A 102 -16.30 2.66 -9.02
CA ILE A 102 -16.98 3.76 -8.31
C ILE A 102 -16.18 4.14 -7.05
N ASP A 103 -15.79 3.17 -6.24
CA ASP A 103 -15.00 3.41 -5.03
C ASP A 103 -13.60 3.96 -5.35
N VAL A 104 -12.99 3.51 -6.45
CA VAL A 104 -11.75 4.13 -6.97
C VAL A 104 -11.99 5.57 -7.40
N GLY A 105 -13.13 5.85 -8.03
CA GLY A 105 -13.59 7.20 -8.35
C GLY A 105 -13.68 8.10 -7.10
N THR A 106 -14.21 7.58 -6.00
CA THR A 106 -14.26 8.27 -4.70
C THR A 106 -12.86 8.56 -4.15
N LEU A 107 -11.93 7.60 -4.20
CA LEU A 107 -10.53 7.87 -3.80
C LEU A 107 -9.93 9.00 -4.65
N ARG A 108 -10.16 8.97 -5.97
CA ARG A 108 -9.66 9.98 -6.91
C ARG A 108 -10.25 11.36 -6.68
N SER A 109 -11.55 11.46 -6.37
CA SER A 109 -12.20 12.76 -6.11
C SER A 109 -11.63 13.47 -4.88
N HIS A 110 -11.06 12.72 -3.94
CA HIS A 110 -10.39 13.27 -2.76
C HIS A 110 -8.88 13.51 -2.96
N LEU A 111 -8.27 12.97 -4.01
CA LEU A 111 -6.84 13.16 -4.34
C LEU A 111 -6.65 14.46 -5.14
N THR A 112 -6.85 15.59 -4.46
CA THR A 112 -6.68 16.94 -5.00
C THR A 112 -5.21 17.38 -5.06
N SER A 113 -4.93 18.53 -5.67
CA SER A 113 -3.56 19.04 -5.88
C SER A 113 -2.77 19.27 -4.58
N ASP A 114 -3.45 19.43 -3.45
CA ASP A 114 -2.89 19.58 -2.10
C ASP A 114 -2.72 18.24 -1.34
N THR A 115 -3.13 17.13 -1.95
CA THR A 115 -3.20 15.83 -1.28
C THR A 115 -2.03 14.95 -1.69
N LEU A 116 -1.40 14.31 -0.71
CA LEU A 116 -0.38 13.28 -0.90
C LEU A 116 -1.02 11.91 -1.08
N VAL A 117 -1.99 11.57 -0.24
CA VAL A 117 -2.57 10.23 -0.20
C VAL A 117 -4.01 10.24 0.29
N VAL A 118 -4.82 9.37 -0.30
CA VAL A 118 -6.18 9.04 0.15
C VAL A 118 -6.25 7.54 0.41
N GLY A 119 -6.50 7.15 1.66
CA GLY A 119 -6.70 5.76 2.05
C GLY A 119 -8.16 5.42 2.27
N ALA A 120 -8.48 4.15 2.09
CA ALA A 120 -9.77 3.63 2.50
C ALA A 120 -9.79 3.27 3.99
N ARG A 121 -10.91 3.54 4.65
CA ARG A 121 -11.20 2.98 5.98
C ARG A 121 -11.50 1.50 5.85
N MET A 122 -10.47 0.69 6.07
CA MET A 122 -10.52 -0.77 5.88
C MET A 122 -11.41 -1.52 6.87
N ILE A 123 -11.59 -0.99 8.08
CA ILE A 123 -12.44 -1.52 9.15
C ILE A 123 -13.04 -0.35 9.93
N GLU A 124 -14.09 -0.58 10.70
CA GLU A 124 -14.81 0.45 11.45
C GLU A 124 -13.87 1.28 12.36
N SER A 125 -12.98 0.61 13.09
CA SER A 125 -12.02 1.25 14.00
C SER A 125 -10.83 1.94 13.31
N HIS A 126 -10.68 1.81 11.99
CA HIS A 126 -9.61 2.46 11.22
C HIS A 126 -9.93 3.95 11.09
N GLY A 127 -9.08 4.81 11.66
CA GLY A 127 -9.23 6.27 11.66
C GLY A 127 -9.98 6.82 12.87
N GLY A 128 -10.90 6.04 13.45
CA GLY A 128 -11.79 6.49 14.52
C GLY A 128 -12.80 7.53 14.02
N ASP A 129 -13.17 8.49 14.85
CA ASP A 129 -14.13 9.53 14.46
C ASP A 129 -13.56 10.50 13.42
N ALA A 130 -14.47 11.16 12.68
CA ALA A 130 -14.13 12.20 11.71
C ALA A 130 -13.30 13.34 12.35
N GLY A 131 -12.48 14.00 11.52
CA GLY A 131 -11.64 15.13 11.92
C GLY A 131 -10.15 14.90 11.72
N ILE A 132 -9.34 15.82 12.24
CA ILE A 132 -7.87 15.76 12.13
C ILE A 132 -7.32 14.92 13.26
N LYS A 133 -6.51 13.91 12.92
CA LYS A 133 -5.87 13.00 13.88
C LYS A 133 -4.36 12.95 13.62
N PRO A 134 -3.51 12.80 14.66
CA PRO A 134 -2.11 12.44 14.47
C PRO A 134 -2.00 11.10 13.74
N ILE A 135 -1.03 10.97 12.84
CA ILE A 135 -0.84 9.74 12.09
C ILE A 135 -0.16 8.65 12.94
N ASN A 136 -0.73 7.46 12.97
CA ASN A 136 -0.20 6.28 13.66
C ASN A 136 -0.59 4.99 12.92
N GLY A 137 -0.33 3.83 13.51
CA GLY A 137 -0.65 2.54 12.89
C GLY A 137 -2.15 2.28 12.62
N MET A 138 -3.06 3.04 13.23
CA MET A 138 -4.52 2.91 13.09
C MET A 138 -5.21 4.10 12.41
N THR A 139 -4.52 5.22 12.20
CA THR A 139 -5.06 6.41 11.53
C THR A 139 -4.38 6.68 10.18
N SER A 140 -3.27 6.02 9.86
CA SER A 140 -2.60 6.16 8.56
C SER A 140 -3.40 5.52 7.43
N PRO A 141 -3.44 6.14 6.23
CA PRO A 141 -3.86 5.48 5.00
C PRO A 141 -3.05 4.20 4.72
N TRP A 142 -3.58 3.03 5.06
CA TRP A 142 -2.86 1.77 4.85
C TRP A 142 -2.71 1.45 3.36
N ASN A 143 -1.50 1.07 2.94
CA ASN A 143 -1.18 0.56 1.59
C ASN A 143 -1.92 -0.74 1.24
N THR A 144 -2.70 -1.29 2.18
CA THR A 144 -3.72 -2.31 1.87
C THR A 144 -4.72 -1.81 0.84
N LEU A 145 -5.09 -0.52 0.92
CA LEU A 145 -5.82 0.21 -0.11
C LEU A 145 -5.61 1.72 0.06
N ALA A 146 -4.62 2.27 -0.65
CA ALA A 146 -4.31 3.70 -0.62
C ALA A 146 -3.90 4.23 -2.00
N LEU A 147 -4.51 5.35 -2.38
CA LEU A 147 -4.23 6.08 -3.61
C LEU A 147 -3.25 7.22 -3.31
N TRP A 148 -2.07 7.15 -3.91
CA TRP A 148 -0.99 8.12 -3.74
C TRP A 148 -0.88 9.06 -4.94
N ASN A 149 -0.55 10.32 -4.66
CA ASN A 149 -0.02 11.24 -5.63
C ASN A 149 1.42 10.83 -5.94
N LEU A 150 1.63 10.18 -7.09
CA LEU A 150 2.90 9.54 -7.42
C LEU A 150 4.06 10.54 -7.53
N PRO A 151 3.92 11.70 -8.21
CA PRO A 151 4.98 12.72 -8.23
C PRO A 151 5.46 13.16 -6.84
N LYS A 152 4.55 13.31 -5.87
CA LYS A 152 4.93 13.69 -4.49
C LYS A 152 5.57 12.52 -3.74
N LEU A 153 5.04 11.31 -3.90
CA LEU A 153 5.61 10.11 -3.28
C LEU A 153 7.03 9.83 -3.81
N HIS A 154 7.27 10.03 -5.11
CA HIS A 154 8.55 9.76 -5.76
C HIS A 154 9.71 10.64 -5.23
N VAL A 155 9.42 11.77 -4.56
CA VAL A 155 10.45 12.61 -3.92
C VAL A 155 11.26 11.83 -2.88
N THR A 156 10.63 10.89 -2.18
CA THR A 156 11.28 10.10 -1.12
C THR A 156 11.16 8.59 -1.32
N GLY A 157 10.10 8.14 -2.00
CA GLY A 157 9.58 6.79 -1.84
C GLY A 157 9.13 6.53 -0.40
N PHE A 158 8.99 5.26 -0.06
CA PHE A 158 8.81 4.77 1.30
C PHE A 158 10.15 4.66 2.03
N LEU A 159 10.18 5.15 3.27
CA LEU A 159 11.43 5.31 4.01
C LEU A 159 12.01 3.98 4.49
N GLY A 160 13.34 3.85 4.39
CA GLY A 160 14.07 2.64 4.77
C GLY A 160 13.92 2.23 6.25
N ILE A 161 13.61 3.18 7.13
CA ILE A 161 13.29 2.92 8.54
C ILE A 161 12.15 1.91 8.71
N SER A 162 11.18 1.92 7.80
CA SER A 162 10.02 1.04 7.83
C SER A 162 10.27 -0.32 7.19
N SER A 163 11.49 -0.61 6.74
CA SER A 163 11.86 -1.90 6.14
C SER A 163 12.08 -3.02 7.15
N GLY A 164 12.27 -2.72 8.44
CA GLY A 164 12.61 -3.73 9.45
C GLY A 164 14.04 -4.27 9.34
N LEU A 165 14.95 -3.47 8.78
CA LEU A 165 16.37 -3.83 8.58
C LEU A 165 17.29 -3.18 9.62
N ILE A 166 16.79 -2.20 10.37
CA ILE A 166 17.52 -1.54 11.45
C ILE A 166 17.27 -2.34 12.73
N LYS A 167 18.34 -2.65 13.46
CA LYS A 167 18.26 -3.39 14.73
C LYS A 167 17.23 -2.74 15.67
N ASP A 168 16.34 -3.56 16.25
CA ASP A 168 15.29 -3.17 17.19
C ASP A 168 14.17 -2.26 16.62
N ILE A 169 14.21 -1.94 15.32
CA ILE A 169 13.18 -1.14 14.65
C ILE A 169 12.33 -2.06 13.75
N PRO A 170 11.05 -2.29 14.07
CA PRO A 170 10.20 -3.18 13.29
C PRO A 170 9.83 -2.54 11.95
N GLY A 171 9.57 -3.37 10.94
CA GLY A 171 9.03 -2.91 9.65
C GLY A 171 7.50 -2.99 9.54
N GLY A 172 6.94 -2.64 8.37
CA GLY A 172 5.54 -2.97 8.02
C GLY A 172 4.49 -1.92 8.36
N ILE A 173 4.89 -0.64 8.48
CA ILE A 173 4.03 0.56 8.62
C ILE A 173 4.75 1.70 7.89
N GLU A 174 4.84 1.59 6.57
CA GLU A 174 5.65 2.51 5.76
C GLU A 174 5.02 3.91 5.65
N GLU A 175 3.71 4.01 5.81
CA GLU A 175 2.92 5.19 5.51
C GLU A 175 3.11 6.27 6.58
N VAL A 176 3.22 5.87 7.86
CA VAL A 176 3.35 6.80 9.00
C VAL A 176 4.57 7.69 8.86
N THR A 177 5.74 7.09 8.63
CA THR A 177 7.03 7.82 8.54
C THR A 177 7.09 8.64 7.24
N THR A 178 6.65 8.05 6.13
CA THR A 178 6.65 8.68 4.80
C THR A 178 5.75 9.91 4.76
N ILE A 179 4.51 9.81 5.24
CA ILE A 179 3.57 10.94 5.29
C ILE A 179 4.09 12.01 6.25
N SER A 180 4.61 11.63 7.41
CA SER A 180 5.14 12.59 8.39
C SER A 180 6.30 13.43 7.83
N LEU A 181 7.19 12.82 7.05
CA LEU A 181 8.29 13.54 6.40
C LEU A 181 7.79 14.43 5.26
N LEU A 182 6.97 13.90 4.35
CA LEU A 182 6.50 14.66 3.20
C LEU A 182 5.61 15.84 3.60
N GLN A 183 4.89 15.75 4.72
CA GLN A 183 4.17 16.89 5.29
C GLN A 183 5.08 17.99 5.82
N GLN A 184 6.33 17.71 6.16
CA GLN A 184 7.30 18.76 6.52
C GLN A 184 7.92 19.41 5.30
N PHE A 185 8.17 18.64 4.24
CA PHE A 185 8.63 19.22 2.97
C PHE A 185 7.54 20.05 2.29
N TYR A 186 6.27 19.63 2.43
CA TYR A 186 5.13 20.24 1.73
C TYR A 186 3.92 20.42 2.65
N PRO A 187 3.98 21.28 3.68
CA PRO A 187 2.96 21.39 4.73
C PRO A 187 1.54 21.69 4.23
N ASN A 188 1.42 22.44 3.13
CA ASN A 188 0.13 22.79 2.52
C ASN A 188 -0.17 22.00 1.24
N GLN A 189 0.66 21.01 0.90
CA GLN A 189 0.51 20.25 -0.35
C GLN A 189 0.67 18.73 -0.18
N ALA A 190 0.86 18.22 1.04
CA ALA A 190 0.99 16.79 1.30
C ALA A 190 -0.06 16.26 2.31
N HIS A 191 -1.32 16.67 2.16
CA HIS A 191 -2.38 16.20 3.05
C HIS A 191 -2.64 14.70 2.89
N ALA A 192 -2.90 14.02 4.01
CA ALA A 192 -3.37 12.65 4.04
C ALA A 192 -4.86 12.62 4.41
N LYS A 193 -5.64 11.81 3.71
CA LYS A 193 -7.08 11.66 3.92
C LYS A 193 -7.46 10.19 4.11
N LEU A 194 -8.44 9.93 4.97
CA LEU A 194 -9.11 8.63 5.10
C LEU A 194 -10.57 8.79 4.76
N VAL A 195 -11.11 7.89 3.93
CA VAL A 195 -12.51 7.95 3.46
C VAL A 195 -13.22 6.63 3.62
N ASN A 196 -14.54 6.69 3.80
CA ASN A 196 -15.41 5.52 3.73
C ASN A 196 -15.70 5.17 2.27
N LEU A 197 -15.66 3.89 1.95
CA LEU A 197 -15.98 3.35 0.63
C LEU A 197 -17.21 2.46 0.73
N SER A 198 -18.07 2.52 -0.26
CA SER A 198 -19.42 1.94 -0.20
C SER A 198 -19.45 0.45 -0.51
N GLN A 199 -18.53 -0.03 -1.33
CA GLN A 199 -18.49 -1.40 -1.86
C GLN A 199 -17.18 -2.12 -1.53
N LEU A 200 -16.35 -1.53 -0.66
CA LEU A 200 -15.10 -2.12 -0.21
C LEU A 200 -15.35 -3.44 0.51
N LYS A 201 -14.69 -4.49 0.04
CA LYS A 201 -14.60 -5.78 0.73
C LYS A 201 -13.15 -6.14 0.99
N TRP A 202 -12.82 -6.36 2.25
CA TRP A 202 -11.54 -6.94 2.65
C TRP A 202 -11.74 -8.40 3.04
N ILE A 203 -11.25 -9.29 2.18
CA ILE A 203 -11.40 -10.73 2.36
C ILE A 203 -10.36 -11.21 3.37
N THR A 204 -10.80 -11.35 4.62
CA THR A 204 -9.96 -11.83 5.75
C THR A 204 -10.40 -13.20 6.27
N LEU A 205 -11.32 -13.87 5.58
CA LEU A 205 -11.77 -15.23 5.91
C LEU A 205 -10.83 -16.25 5.27
N TRP A 206 -9.67 -16.47 5.89
CA TRP A 206 -8.74 -17.51 5.47
C TRP A 206 -9.14 -18.87 6.07
N LYS A 207 -9.10 -19.93 5.25
CA LYS A 207 -9.21 -21.32 5.74
C LYS A 207 -7.97 -21.71 6.58
N ASP A 208 -6.85 -21.06 6.30
CA ASP A 208 -5.58 -21.23 6.99
C ASP A 208 -5.58 -20.48 8.34
N THR A 209 -5.48 -21.25 9.43
CA THR A 209 -5.47 -20.74 10.81
C THR A 209 -4.18 -20.00 11.17
N GLU A 210 -3.05 -20.33 10.53
CA GLU A 210 -1.77 -19.64 10.74
C GLU A 210 -1.80 -18.27 10.08
N ARG A 211 -2.36 -18.17 8.86
CA ARG A 211 -2.59 -16.88 8.18
C ARG A 211 -3.47 -15.96 9.01
N LYS A 212 -4.53 -16.49 9.63
CA LYS A 212 -5.41 -15.72 10.53
C LYS A 212 -4.68 -15.19 11.75
N LYS A 213 -3.92 -16.04 12.45
CA LYS A 213 -3.10 -15.62 13.61
C LYS A 213 -2.08 -14.56 13.23
N TYR A 214 -1.39 -14.74 12.09
CA TYR A 214 -0.45 -13.75 11.57
C TYR A 214 -1.12 -12.39 11.30
N HIS A 215 -2.31 -12.40 10.71
CA HIS A 215 -3.08 -11.18 10.49
C HIS A 215 -3.46 -10.49 11.81
N GLU A 216 -3.98 -11.22 12.79
CA GLU A 216 -4.34 -10.68 14.11
C GLU A 216 -3.12 -10.05 14.81
N GLN A 217 -1.96 -10.73 14.78
CA GLN A 217 -0.69 -10.20 15.30
C GLN A 217 -0.22 -8.95 14.55
N LYS A 218 -0.36 -8.93 13.21
CA LYS A 218 -0.02 -7.78 12.38
C LYS A 218 -0.87 -6.57 12.75
N MET A 219 -2.16 -6.77 13.00
CA MET A 219 -3.12 -5.74 13.37
C MET A 219 -2.88 -5.20 14.78
N SER A 220 -2.69 -6.09 15.78
CA SER A 220 -2.46 -5.70 17.17
C SER A 220 -1.14 -4.95 17.37
N SER A 221 -0.11 -5.26 16.56
CA SER A 221 1.19 -4.62 16.65
C SER A 221 1.32 -3.28 15.93
N LYS A 222 0.35 -2.85 15.11
CA LYS A 222 0.50 -1.66 14.23
C LYS A 222 0.86 -0.39 15.01
N LEU A 223 0.17 -0.15 16.13
CA LEU A 223 0.41 1.04 16.95
C LEU A 223 1.83 1.02 17.51
N VAL A 224 2.24 -0.07 18.15
CA VAL A 224 3.58 -0.21 18.74
C VAL A 224 4.67 -0.06 17.68
N ARG A 225 4.51 -0.69 16.51
CA ARG A 225 5.49 -0.58 15.40
C ARG A 225 5.61 0.87 14.90
N ALA A 226 4.50 1.58 14.75
CA ALA A 226 4.49 2.98 14.36
C ALA A 226 5.21 3.87 15.40
N GLU A 227 4.95 3.66 16.69
CA GLU A 227 5.58 4.43 17.76
C GLU A 227 7.10 4.21 17.83
N ILE A 228 7.57 2.96 17.73
CA ILE A 228 9.01 2.66 17.71
C ILE A 228 9.69 3.34 16.51
N GLN A 229 9.11 3.24 15.32
CA GLN A 229 9.65 3.91 14.13
C GLN A 229 9.70 5.43 14.30
N MET A 230 8.63 6.07 14.78
CA MET A 230 8.59 7.53 14.96
C MET A 230 9.58 8.02 16.03
N ASN A 231 9.76 7.28 17.12
CA ASN A 231 10.73 7.60 18.16
C ASN A 231 12.18 7.53 17.65
N TYR A 232 12.48 6.56 16.79
CA TYR A 232 13.77 6.49 16.13
C TYR A 232 13.94 7.59 15.08
N PHE A 233 12.88 7.89 14.31
CA PHE A 233 12.94 8.84 13.20
C PHE A 233 13.17 10.29 13.65
N LYS A 234 12.67 10.67 14.83
CA LYS A 234 12.84 12.01 15.43
C LYS A 234 12.36 13.18 14.55
N VAL A 235 11.35 12.91 13.74
CA VAL A 235 10.71 13.86 12.84
C VAL A 235 9.31 14.18 13.37
N GLN A 236 8.82 15.42 13.17
CA GLN A 236 7.48 15.79 13.64
C GLN A 236 6.43 14.85 13.05
N ARG A 237 5.53 14.36 13.92
CA ARG A 237 4.44 13.48 13.50
C ARG A 237 3.48 14.21 12.58
N GLY A 238 3.15 13.57 11.46
CA GLY A 238 2.15 14.05 10.52
C GLY A 238 0.72 13.89 11.04
N PHE A 239 -0.22 14.34 10.22
CA PHE A 239 -1.65 14.29 10.50
C PHE A 239 -2.42 13.72 9.31
N VAL A 240 -3.58 13.17 9.61
CA VAL A 240 -4.56 12.66 8.64
C VAL A 240 -5.92 13.26 8.93
N ARG A 241 -6.65 13.63 7.88
CA ARG A 241 -8.05 14.03 7.98
C ARG A 241 -8.94 12.82 7.70
N VAL A 242 -9.71 12.42 8.69
CA VAL A 242 -10.74 11.40 8.57
C VAL A 242 -12.02 12.09 8.09
N LEU A 243 -12.53 11.67 6.94
CA LEU A 243 -13.75 12.17 6.31
C LEU A 243 -14.95 11.26 6.60
#